data_AF-A0A937SCF0-F1
#
_entry.id   AF-A0A937SCF0-F1
#
_cell.length_a   1.000
_cell.length_b   1.000
_cell.length_c   1.000
_cell.angle_alpha   90.00
_cell.angle_beta   90.00
_cell.angle_gamma   90.00
#
_symmetry.space_group_name_H-M   'P 1'
#
loop_
_entity.id
_entity.type
_entity.pdbx_description
1 polymer ?
#
loop_
_entity_poly.entity_id
_entity_poly.type
_entity_poly.pdbx_seq_one_letter_code
_entity_poly.pdbx_strand_id
1 'polypeptide(L)'
;MFQQATASFEKRSSTNVRRQFSLLADRPKTLVFVATSLIGGCGVFLLSSCSTQPNRVTLSSGVAGGFYARLGEQVRQSATTTVDLTVQNLESKGSAQNLQRLVDRQVDFALVQLDIAQKPMEQGKIQAVALLSNESVHVIAHRDSRLRTFADLQGQRVAIGAPGSGIRFTANQLIQANGLKLQADDSGFDAAFQKLQRRQVEALIYVGSVGASQRLRQQLAMTPNVTILPLQPELINHLMAQAPGSYQPATLPLGSYTARPPIPDRDVTTLSTATVLVTRPDVSQQTVGLVTWAIVDTARTYSPFYPDLQNGEEATLLRKGLFYIHPASQAVFEQGDPRAALIRYWENNSDLQAGVFIVGTSSLVGFLFQRWRKARSKKLVTTTTSRINELQMLLTDDPEQALRGIEELRQEHRLRFIDGAVTSDIYEQLQQKTQTFAEQCRNLLEKQRKQFVMDTLLLLDEWQATLQTDPATAMQKLSQIKQQYRDMLLANQVDLEAYVELMELTLMSVMTLVPQGTRDRNYSTSPRCDH
;
A
#
# COMPACT_ATOMS: atom_id res chain seq x y z
N MET A 1 -11.69 39.99 6.44
CA MET A 1 -10.54 39.39 7.15
C MET A 1 -10.09 38.03 6.60
N PHE A 2 -10.97 37.17 6.04
CA PHE A 2 -10.55 35.85 5.54
C PHE A 2 -9.83 35.85 4.17
N GLN A 3 -10.08 36.84 3.30
CA GLN A 3 -9.39 36.97 2.01
C GLN A 3 -7.99 37.61 2.08
N GLN A 4 -7.68 38.37 3.14
CA GLN A 4 -6.33 38.93 3.34
C GLN A 4 -5.38 37.92 4.00
N ALA A 5 -5.91 36.93 4.74
CA ALA A 5 -5.11 35.86 5.33
C ALA A 5 -4.59 34.87 4.27
N THR A 6 -5.42 34.51 3.28
CA THR A 6 -5.04 33.56 2.21
C THR A 6 -3.98 34.13 1.27
N ALA A 7 -4.08 35.41 0.88
CA ALA A 7 -3.09 36.06 0.01
C ALA A 7 -1.70 36.22 0.68
N SER A 8 -1.66 36.37 2.02
CA SER A 8 -0.39 36.46 2.77
C SER A 8 0.31 35.11 2.93
N PHE A 9 -0.45 34.01 2.94
CA PHE A 9 0.06 32.65 3.10
C PHE A 9 0.64 32.10 1.78
N GLU A 10 0.01 32.41 0.65
CA GLU A 10 0.46 32.03 -0.71
C GLU A 10 1.78 32.73 -1.12
N LYS A 11 1.95 34.00 -0.71
CA LYS A 11 3.16 34.78 -1.00
C LYS A 11 4.34 34.39 -0.10
N ARG A 12 4.09 33.95 1.14
CA ARG A 12 5.14 33.42 2.04
C ARG A 12 5.54 31.98 1.73
N SER A 13 4.63 31.12 1.26
CA SER A 13 4.98 29.74 0.91
C SER A 13 5.81 29.68 -0.39
N SER A 14 5.46 30.44 -1.43
CA SER A 14 6.19 30.44 -2.70
C SER A 14 7.62 30.96 -2.61
N THR A 15 7.89 31.91 -1.69
CA THR A 15 9.24 32.49 -1.51
C THR A 15 10.15 31.58 -0.68
N ASN A 16 9.61 30.89 0.34
CA ASN A 16 10.37 29.91 1.14
C ASN A 16 10.58 28.59 0.40
N VAL A 17 9.62 28.15 -0.41
CA VAL A 17 9.77 26.97 -1.27
C VAL A 17 10.83 27.23 -2.35
N ARG A 18 10.84 28.41 -3.01
CA ARG A 18 11.90 28.74 -3.98
C ARG A 18 13.30 28.84 -3.35
N ARG A 19 13.42 29.37 -2.12
CA ARG A 19 14.71 29.40 -1.39
C ARG A 19 15.18 28.01 -0.93
N GLN A 20 14.26 27.15 -0.49
CA GLN A 20 14.58 25.77 -0.14
C GLN A 20 14.96 24.94 -1.37
N PHE A 21 14.30 25.13 -2.52
CA PHE A 21 14.67 24.47 -3.78
C PHE A 21 16.05 24.93 -4.30
N SER A 22 16.45 26.19 -4.09
CA SER A 22 17.78 26.67 -4.48
C SER A 22 18.93 26.11 -3.62
N LEU A 23 18.66 25.74 -2.36
CA LEU A 23 19.65 25.12 -1.46
C LEU A 23 19.73 23.59 -1.62
N LEU A 24 18.76 22.97 -2.30
CA LEU A 24 18.69 21.53 -2.54
C LEU A 24 19.32 21.08 -3.87
N ALA A 25 19.78 22.03 -4.70
CA ALA A 25 20.37 21.75 -6.01
C ALA A 25 21.81 21.18 -5.97
N ASP A 26 22.48 21.21 -4.82
CA ASP A 26 23.93 20.96 -4.75
C ASP A 26 24.36 19.53 -4.33
N ARG A 27 23.44 18.62 -4.01
CA ARG A 27 23.81 17.24 -3.60
C ARG A 27 22.86 16.15 -4.13
N PRO A 28 23.05 15.67 -5.37
CA PRO A 28 22.16 14.68 -6.01
C PRO A 28 22.22 13.28 -5.39
N LYS A 29 23.31 12.92 -4.67
CA LYS A 29 23.49 11.57 -4.11
C LYS A 29 22.64 11.30 -2.84
N THR A 30 22.31 12.33 -2.06
CA THR A 30 21.51 12.23 -0.83
C THR A 30 20.00 12.20 -1.08
N LEU A 31 19.52 12.86 -2.15
CA LEU A 31 18.10 12.92 -2.47
C LEU A 31 17.55 11.58 -2.96
N VAL A 32 18.34 10.82 -3.73
CA VAL A 32 17.94 9.50 -4.25
C VAL A 32 17.82 8.47 -3.12
N PHE A 33 18.72 8.50 -2.12
CA PHE A 33 18.72 7.56 -1.00
C PHE A 33 17.60 7.83 0.01
N VAL A 34 17.27 9.10 0.25
CA VAL A 34 16.17 9.52 1.13
C VAL A 34 14.82 9.26 0.46
N ALA A 35 14.68 9.54 -0.85
CA ALA A 35 13.45 9.26 -1.58
C ALA A 35 13.18 7.75 -1.75
N THR A 36 14.21 6.92 -2.00
CA THR A 36 14.04 5.45 -2.05
C THR A 36 13.78 4.84 -0.68
N SER A 37 14.33 5.40 0.41
CA SER A 37 14.02 4.94 1.78
C SER A 37 12.63 5.40 2.26
N LEU A 38 12.14 6.57 1.85
CA LEU A 38 10.78 7.03 2.17
C LEU A 38 9.70 6.32 1.35
N ILE A 39 9.96 6.00 0.08
CA ILE A 39 9.01 5.24 -0.76
C ILE A 39 9.05 3.74 -0.43
N GLY A 40 10.23 3.18 -0.13
CA GLY A 40 10.37 1.81 0.36
C GLY A 40 9.90 1.60 1.79
N GLY A 41 10.03 2.62 2.65
CA GLY A 41 9.56 2.60 4.04
C GLY A 41 8.05 2.82 4.17
N CYS A 42 7.47 3.81 3.49
CA CYS A 42 6.02 4.04 3.55
C CYS A 42 5.20 3.00 2.77
N GLY A 43 5.75 2.41 1.70
CA GLY A 43 5.07 1.36 0.93
C GLY A 43 4.93 0.03 1.69
N VAL A 44 5.88 -0.29 2.59
CA VAL A 44 5.86 -1.54 3.35
C VAL A 44 5.06 -1.42 4.65
N PHE A 45 4.96 -0.23 5.26
CA PHE A 45 4.15 -0.04 6.47
C PHE A 45 2.63 -0.09 6.23
N LEU A 46 2.14 0.18 5.01
CA LEU A 46 0.71 0.08 4.68
C LEU A 46 0.24 -1.36 4.40
N LEU A 47 1.14 -2.32 4.17
CA LEU A 47 0.79 -3.72 3.90
C LEU A 47 0.88 -4.62 5.15
N SER A 48 1.37 -4.11 6.28
CA SER A 48 1.56 -4.90 7.51
C SER A 48 0.47 -4.75 8.57
N SER A 49 -0.62 -4.02 8.28
CA SER A 49 -1.82 -4.08 9.13
C SER A 49 -2.81 -5.13 8.61
N CYS A 50 -2.32 -6.34 8.37
CA CYS A 50 -3.20 -7.50 8.39
C CYS A 50 -3.50 -7.76 9.87
N SER A 51 -4.39 -6.95 10.46
CA SER A 51 -4.97 -7.29 11.75
C SER A 51 -5.57 -8.67 11.57
N THR A 52 -5.07 -9.66 12.31
CA THR A 52 -5.68 -10.98 12.43
C THR A 52 -7.07 -10.76 13.02
N GLN A 53 -8.05 -10.59 12.14
CA GLN A 53 -9.42 -10.36 12.53
C GLN A 53 -9.95 -11.60 13.24
N PRO A 54 -10.89 -11.43 14.17
CA PRO A 54 -11.57 -12.57 14.76
C PRO A 54 -12.19 -13.37 13.61
N ASN A 55 -11.70 -14.60 13.39
CA ASN A 55 -12.36 -15.52 12.46
C ASN A 55 -13.65 -16.09 13.04
N ARG A 56 -14.14 -15.49 14.14
CA ARG A 56 -15.31 -15.88 14.89
C ARG A 56 -16.06 -14.63 15.36
N VAL A 57 -17.37 -14.65 15.13
CA VAL A 57 -18.34 -13.70 15.67
C VAL A 57 -19.47 -14.46 16.36
N THR A 58 -20.24 -13.75 17.18
CA THR A 58 -21.37 -14.30 17.92
C THR A 58 -22.68 -13.69 17.46
N LEU A 59 -23.73 -14.51 17.36
CA LEU A 59 -25.08 -14.12 16.95
C LEU A 59 -26.09 -14.60 17.98
N SER A 60 -26.93 -13.73 18.54
CA SER A 60 -28.08 -14.17 19.35
C SER A 60 -29.33 -14.28 18.48
N SER A 61 -29.95 -15.47 18.45
CA SER A 61 -31.07 -15.78 17.55
C SER A 61 -32.38 -16.08 18.27
N GLY A 62 -32.74 -17.33 18.52
CA GLY A 62 -34.02 -17.67 19.12
C GLY A 62 -34.02 -19.06 19.74
N VAL A 63 -35.20 -19.52 20.15
CA VAL A 63 -35.35 -20.84 20.77
C VAL A 63 -34.94 -21.94 19.80
N ALA A 64 -34.38 -23.04 20.32
CA ALA A 64 -34.02 -24.22 19.56
C ALA A 64 -35.12 -24.63 18.54
N GLY A 65 -34.72 -24.84 17.29
CA GLY A 65 -35.63 -25.20 16.19
C GLY A 65 -36.67 -24.13 15.81
N GLY A 66 -36.66 -22.97 16.46
CA GLY A 66 -37.51 -21.82 16.15
C GLY A 66 -37.11 -21.12 14.85
N PHE A 67 -37.94 -20.18 14.42
CA PHE A 67 -37.72 -19.42 13.19
C PHE A 67 -36.39 -18.64 13.20
N TYR A 68 -36.09 -17.91 14.28
CA TYR A 68 -34.82 -17.18 14.41
C TYR A 68 -33.60 -18.10 14.51
N ALA A 69 -33.70 -19.24 15.19
CA ALA A 69 -32.60 -20.20 15.24
C ALA A 69 -32.23 -20.72 13.84
N ARG A 70 -33.22 -21.01 12.99
CA ARG A 70 -33.00 -21.39 11.58
C ARG A 70 -32.43 -20.26 10.74
N LEU A 71 -32.93 -19.03 10.91
CA LEU A 71 -32.36 -17.85 10.23
C LEU A 71 -30.90 -17.63 10.64
N GLY A 72 -30.58 -17.74 11.94
CA GLY A 72 -29.22 -17.59 12.43
C GLY A 72 -28.28 -18.68 11.93
N GLU A 73 -28.79 -19.90 11.76
CA GLU A 73 -28.06 -20.99 11.12
C GLU A 73 -27.81 -20.72 9.62
N GLN A 74 -28.78 -20.13 8.92
CA GLN A 74 -28.59 -19.68 7.54
C GLN A 74 -27.51 -18.59 7.45
N VAL A 75 -27.51 -17.60 8.35
CA VAL A 75 -26.46 -16.57 8.44
C VAL A 75 -25.09 -17.20 8.70
N ARG A 76 -25.02 -18.19 9.58
CA ARG A 76 -23.78 -18.93 9.84
C ARG A 76 -23.28 -19.65 8.61
N GLN A 77 -24.16 -20.36 7.89
CA GLN A 77 -23.79 -21.08 6.67
C GLN A 77 -23.28 -20.12 5.61
N SER A 78 -24.01 -19.03 5.32
CA SER A 78 -23.60 -17.98 4.40
C SER A 78 -22.20 -17.44 4.73
N ALA A 79 -21.96 -17.09 6.00
CA ALA A 79 -20.68 -16.53 6.45
C ALA A 79 -19.53 -17.53 6.29
N THR A 80 -19.78 -18.81 6.59
CA THR A 80 -18.77 -19.86 6.47
C THR A 80 -18.43 -20.13 5.00
N THR A 81 -19.44 -20.19 4.11
CA THR A 81 -19.24 -20.57 2.70
C THR A 81 -18.69 -19.44 1.84
N THR A 82 -19.06 -18.19 2.11
CA THR A 82 -18.72 -17.05 1.23
C THR A 82 -17.46 -16.29 1.69
N VAL A 83 -17.23 -16.20 3.00
CA VAL A 83 -16.18 -15.33 3.58
C VAL A 83 -15.31 -16.00 4.65
N ASP A 84 -15.40 -17.32 4.81
CA ASP A 84 -14.64 -18.13 5.79
C ASP A 84 -14.79 -17.65 7.25
N LEU A 85 -15.91 -17.00 7.59
CA LEU A 85 -16.16 -16.45 8.93
C LEU A 85 -16.99 -17.41 9.77
N THR A 86 -16.49 -17.78 10.96
CA THR A 86 -17.25 -18.61 11.91
C THR A 86 -18.30 -17.76 12.64
N VAL A 87 -19.58 -18.06 12.48
CA VAL A 87 -20.65 -17.44 13.29
C VAL A 87 -21.10 -18.43 14.37
N GLN A 88 -20.88 -18.09 15.64
CA GLN A 88 -21.43 -18.83 16.75
C GLN A 88 -22.87 -18.37 17.02
N ASN A 89 -23.84 -19.14 16.53
CA ASN A 89 -25.25 -18.90 16.76
C ASN A 89 -25.67 -19.35 18.16
N LEU A 90 -26.14 -18.42 18.99
CA LEU A 90 -26.57 -18.63 20.36
C LEU A 90 -28.09 -18.59 20.45
N GLU A 91 -28.67 -19.64 21.02
CA GLU A 91 -30.09 -19.70 21.30
C GLU A 91 -30.52 -18.68 22.35
N SER A 92 -31.76 -18.22 22.24
CA SER A 92 -32.33 -17.22 23.14
C SER A 92 -33.83 -17.42 23.35
N LYS A 93 -34.41 -16.62 24.25
CA LYS A 93 -35.85 -16.53 24.51
C LYS A 93 -36.60 -15.64 23.50
N GLY A 94 -35.89 -15.01 22.56
CA GLY A 94 -36.44 -14.13 21.53
C GLY A 94 -35.84 -12.72 21.54
N SER A 95 -36.48 -11.82 20.79
CA SER A 95 -35.96 -10.50 20.44
C SER A 95 -35.53 -9.64 21.63
N ALA A 96 -36.24 -9.67 22.77
CA ALA A 96 -35.84 -8.86 23.93
C ALA A 96 -34.51 -9.33 24.53
N GLN A 97 -34.31 -10.64 24.65
CA GLN A 97 -33.03 -11.18 25.13
C GLN A 97 -31.91 -10.95 24.11
N ASN A 98 -32.19 -11.06 22.80
CA ASN A 98 -31.19 -10.79 21.77
C ASN A 98 -30.71 -9.35 21.80
N LEU A 99 -31.66 -8.41 21.88
CA LEU A 99 -31.36 -7.00 21.98
C LEU A 99 -30.56 -6.68 23.24
N GLN A 100 -30.97 -7.24 24.39
CA GLN A 100 -30.27 -7.06 25.65
C GLN A 100 -28.82 -7.58 25.55
N ARG A 101 -28.62 -8.80 25.06
CA ARG A 101 -27.29 -9.38 24.85
C ARG A 101 -26.43 -8.54 23.92
N LEU A 102 -27.02 -7.99 22.86
CA LEU A 102 -26.30 -7.14 21.91
C LEU A 102 -25.83 -5.85 22.57
N VAL A 103 -26.73 -5.16 23.29
CA VAL A 103 -26.45 -3.90 24.00
C VAL A 103 -25.44 -4.12 25.13
N ASP A 104 -25.54 -5.24 25.85
CA ASP A 104 -24.61 -5.64 26.92
C ASP A 104 -23.27 -6.18 26.41
N ARG A 105 -23.03 -6.13 25.09
CA ARG A 105 -21.79 -6.59 24.44
C ARG A 105 -21.48 -8.07 24.63
N GLN A 106 -22.52 -8.89 24.84
CA GLN A 106 -22.40 -10.35 24.97
C GLN A 106 -22.42 -11.07 23.62
N VAL A 107 -22.97 -10.44 22.58
CA VAL A 107 -22.97 -10.96 21.20
C VAL A 107 -22.67 -9.86 20.20
N ASP A 108 -22.09 -10.16 19.04
CA ASP A 108 -21.76 -9.16 18.00
C ASP A 108 -22.96 -8.80 17.13
N PHE A 109 -23.84 -9.77 16.92
CA PHE A 109 -25.05 -9.64 16.12
C PHE A 109 -26.27 -10.18 16.86
N ALA A 110 -27.45 -9.68 16.50
CA ALA A 110 -28.72 -10.17 17.02
C ALA A 110 -29.79 -10.19 15.93
N LEU A 111 -30.65 -11.21 15.95
CA LEU A 111 -31.92 -11.19 15.23
C LEU A 111 -32.99 -10.57 16.12
N VAL A 112 -33.67 -9.55 15.62
CA VAL A 112 -34.74 -8.85 16.34
C VAL A 112 -35.85 -8.49 15.37
N GLN A 113 -37.04 -8.23 15.91
CA GLN A 113 -38.10 -7.60 15.13
C GLN A 113 -37.83 -6.09 15.05
N LEU A 114 -38.15 -5.49 13.91
CA LEU A 114 -37.86 -4.09 13.64
C LEU A 114 -38.60 -3.14 14.59
N ASP A 115 -39.84 -3.46 14.94
CA ASP A 115 -40.64 -2.72 15.93
C ASP A 115 -40.01 -2.68 17.33
N ILE A 116 -39.27 -3.71 17.71
CA ILE A 116 -38.49 -3.74 18.96
C ILE A 116 -37.19 -2.94 18.81
N ALA A 117 -36.57 -3.03 17.63
CA ALA A 117 -35.26 -2.46 17.35
C ALA A 117 -35.29 -0.95 17.08
N GLN A 118 -36.44 -0.40 16.68
CA GLN A 118 -36.59 0.99 16.26
C GLN A 118 -36.04 1.99 17.27
N LYS A 119 -36.51 1.95 18.52
CA LYS A 119 -36.09 2.91 19.54
C LYS A 119 -34.59 2.82 19.86
N PRO A 120 -33.98 1.63 20.04
CA PRO A 120 -32.53 1.49 20.13
C PRO A 120 -31.76 2.01 18.90
N MET A 121 -32.29 1.84 17.69
CA MET A 121 -31.70 2.36 16.45
C MET A 121 -31.73 3.89 16.39
N GLU A 122 -32.87 4.51 16.73
CA GLU A 122 -33.03 5.96 16.83
C GLU A 122 -32.07 6.59 17.84
N GLN A 123 -31.78 5.85 18.93
CA GLN A 123 -30.80 6.24 19.95
C GLN A 123 -29.35 5.99 19.53
N GLY A 124 -29.09 5.44 18.35
CA GLY A 124 -27.75 5.10 17.87
C GLY A 124 -27.06 3.97 18.65
N LYS A 125 -27.80 3.18 19.45
CA LYS A 125 -27.22 2.07 20.24
C LYS A 125 -26.92 0.84 19.40
N ILE A 126 -27.70 0.64 18.34
CA ILE A 126 -27.58 -0.45 17.39
C ILE A 126 -27.82 0.07 15.98
N GLN A 127 -27.39 -0.68 14.98
CA GLN A 127 -27.59 -0.39 13.57
C GLN A 127 -28.06 -1.64 12.83
N ALA A 128 -28.87 -1.46 11.80
CA ALA A 128 -29.35 -2.55 10.95
C ALA A 128 -28.23 -3.02 10.01
N VAL A 129 -28.15 -4.34 9.82
CA VAL A 129 -27.22 -5.00 8.89
C VAL A 129 -27.98 -5.44 7.64
N ALA A 130 -29.12 -6.10 7.82
CA ALA A 130 -29.99 -6.56 6.74
C ALA A 130 -31.40 -6.87 7.25
N LEU A 131 -32.41 -6.68 6.40
CA LEU A 131 -33.77 -7.16 6.57
C LEU A 131 -33.86 -8.58 6.01
N LEU A 132 -34.18 -9.56 6.84
CA LEU A 132 -34.07 -10.98 6.48
C LEU A 132 -35.42 -11.66 6.22
N SER A 133 -36.53 -11.12 6.72
CA SER A 133 -37.87 -11.66 6.53
C SER A 133 -38.94 -10.66 6.97
N ASN A 134 -40.17 -10.86 6.52
CA ASN A 134 -41.35 -10.18 7.03
C ASN A 134 -42.20 -11.16 7.87
N GLU A 135 -42.60 -10.72 9.05
CA GLU A 135 -43.41 -11.49 10.00
C GLU A 135 -44.80 -10.86 10.11
N SER A 136 -45.83 -11.61 9.75
CA SER A 136 -47.22 -11.14 9.78
C SER A 136 -47.90 -11.54 11.09
N VAL A 137 -48.82 -10.70 11.55
CA VAL A 137 -49.64 -10.97 12.73
C VAL A 137 -50.76 -11.95 12.37
N HIS A 138 -50.95 -12.94 13.23
CA HIS A 138 -51.99 -13.96 13.16
C HIS A 138 -52.78 -13.93 14.46
N VAL A 139 -54.06 -13.58 14.38
CA VAL A 139 -54.98 -13.64 15.51
C VAL A 139 -55.86 -14.86 15.31
N ILE A 140 -55.50 -15.97 15.96
CA ILE A 140 -56.09 -17.29 15.71
C ILE A 140 -57.13 -17.57 16.80
N ALA A 141 -58.36 -17.84 16.39
CA ALA A 141 -59.48 -18.17 17.28
C ALA A 141 -60.20 -19.42 16.80
N HIS A 142 -61.08 -19.99 17.62
CA HIS A 142 -61.98 -21.06 17.17
C HIS A 142 -62.93 -20.54 16.11
N ARG A 143 -63.17 -21.34 15.06
CA ARG A 143 -64.09 -20.99 13.98
C ARG A 143 -65.54 -20.84 14.46
N ASP A 144 -65.93 -21.59 15.49
CA ASP A 144 -67.25 -21.52 16.12
C ASP A 144 -67.39 -20.43 17.19
N SER A 145 -66.32 -19.70 17.49
CA SER A 145 -66.39 -18.56 18.41
C SER A 145 -67.26 -17.44 17.85
N ARG A 146 -67.63 -16.46 18.70
CA ARG A 146 -68.29 -15.22 18.26
C ARG A 146 -67.31 -14.14 17.81
N LEU A 147 -66.00 -14.39 17.88
CA LEU A 147 -64.95 -13.42 17.58
C LEU A 147 -64.83 -13.23 16.06
N ARG A 148 -64.93 -11.99 15.58
CA ARG A 148 -64.86 -11.65 14.15
C ARG A 148 -63.82 -10.56 13.86
N THR A 149 -63.53 -9.73 14.84
CA THR A 149 -62.62 -8.58 14.77
C THR A 149 -61.61 -8.64 15.91
N PHE A 150 -60.53 -7.85 15.80
CA PHE A 150 -59.58 -7.71 16.89
C PHE A 150 -60.20 -7.06 18.13
N ALA A 151 -61.19 -6.17 17.95
CA ALA A 151 -61.89 -5.51 19.05
C ALA A 151 -62.74 -6.48 19.89
N ASP A 152 -63.23 -7.58 19.30
CA ASP A 152 -64.02 -8.60 20.01
C ASP A 152 -63.22 -9.33 21.09
N LEU A 153 -61.89 -9.18 21.09
CA LEU A 153 -61.02 -9.74 22.13
C LEU A 153 -61.19 -9.04 23.48
N GLN A 154 -61.89 -7.90 23.57
CA GLN A 154 -62.12 -7.17 24.81
C GLN A 154 -62.61 -8.10 25.95
N GLY A 155 -61.87 -8.13 27.06
CA GLY A 155 -62.17 -8.95 28.23
C GLY A 155 -61.89 -10.45 28.08
N GLN A 156 -61.53 -10.91 26.88
CA GLN A 156 -61.26 -12.33 26.60
C GLN A 156 -59.90 -12.76 27.13
N ARG A 157 -59.75 -14.09 27.31
CA ARG A 157 -58.46 -14.69 27.63
C ARG A 157 -57.70 -15.03 26.36
N VAL A 158 -56.56 -14.38 26.17
CA VAL A 158 -55.81 -14.45 24.91
C VAL A 158 -54.35 -14.79 25.20
N ALA A 159 -53.83 -15.82 24.53
CA ALA A 159 -52.39 -16.11 24.57
C ALA A 159 -51.64 -15.11 23.71
N ILE A 160 -50.80 -14.29 24.34
CA ILE A 160 -50.11 -13.18 23.68
C ILE A 160 -48.58 -13.39 23.67
N GLY A 161 -48.14 -14.65 23.66
CA GLY A 161 -46.74 -15.06 23.54
C GLY A 161 -45.93 -14.98 24.83
N ALA A 162 -44.82 -15.70 24.93
CA ALA A 162 -44.02 -15.76 26.16
C ALA A 162 -43.40 -14.39 26.53
N PRO A 163 -43.18 -14.09 27.83
CA PRO A 163 -42.47 -12.90 28.27
C PRO A 163 -41.11 -12.75 27.59
N GLY A 164 -40.81 -11.55 27.07
CA GLY A 164 -39.58 -11.24 26.32
C GLY A 164 -39.54 -11.73 24.88
N SER A 165 -40.58 -12.42 24.39
CA SER A 165 -40.69 -12.79 22.98
C SER A 165 -41.09 -11.60 22.10
N GLY A 166 -40.76 -11.69 20.81
CA GLY A 166 -41.21 -10.73 19.83
C GLY A 166 -42.74 -10.64 19.72
N ILE A 167 -43.39 -11.82 19.71
CA ILE A 167 -44.85 -11.96 19.73
C ILE A 167 -45.48 -11.13 20.85
N ARG A 168 -44.92 -11.19 22.07
CA ARG A 168 -45.40 -10.41 23.21
C ARG A 168 -45.33 -8.91 22.98
N PHE A 169 -44.23 -8.45 22.40
CA PHE A 169 -44.05 -7.03 22.12
C PHE A 169 -45.08 -6.54 21.11
N THR A 170 -45.15 -7.15 19.92
CA THR A 170 -46.11 -6.75 18.88
C THR A 170 -47.56 -6.89 19.35
N ALA A 171 -47.90 -7.96 20.10
CA ALA A 171 -49.22 -8.13 20.69
C ALA A 171 -49.58 -6.97 21.64
N ASN A 172 -48.65 -6.57 22.52
CA ASN A 172 -48.86 -5.43 23.41
C ASN A 172 -49.07 -4.12 22.63
N GLN A 173 -48.31 -3.89 21.56
CA GLN A 173 -48.50 -2.70 20.71
C GLN A 173 -49.91 -2.67 20.10
N LEU A 174 -50.41 -3.80 19.58
CA LEU A 174 -51.77 -3.91 19.06
C LEU A 174 -52.85 -3.68 20.13
N ILE A 175 -52.68 -4.29 21.30
CA ILE A 175 -53.61 -4.17 22.43
C ILE A 175 -53.69 -2.73 22.91
N GLN A 176 -52.54 -2.07 23.10
CA GLN A 176 -52.44 -0.69 23.54
C GLN A 176 -53.03 0.28 22.51
N ALA A 177 -52.67 0.12 21.22
CA ALA A 177 -53.17 0.95 20.13
C ALA A 177 -54.70 0.89 19.99
N ASN A 178 -55.31 -0.26 20.30
CA ASN A 178 -56.76 -0.46 20.23
C ASN A 178 -57.47 -0.25 21.59
N GLY A 179 -56.74 0.15 22.64
CA GLY A 179 -57.29 0.39 23.98
C GLY A 179 -57.89 -0.84 24.67
N LEU A 180 -57.50 -2.05 24.26
CA LEU A 180 -58.10 -3.29 24.75
C LEU A 180 -57.59 -3.67 26.15
N LYS A 181 -58.47 -4.29 26.94
CA LYS A 181 -58.11 -4.94 28.21
C LYS A 181 -58.36 -6.43 28.09
N LEU A 182 -57.28 -7.22 28.04
CA LEU A 182 -57.33 -8.67 27.88
C LEU A 182 -56.93 -9.38 29.18
N GLN A 183 -57.42 -10.61 29.37
CA GLN A 183 -56.80 -11.54 30.31
C GLN A 183 -55.62 -12.21 29.58
N ALA A 184 -54.42 -11.63 29.73
CA ALA A 184 -53.23 -12.12 29.05
C ALA A 184 -52.81 -13.51 29.54
N ASP A 185 -52.57 -14.41 28.60
CA ASP A 185 -51.93 -15.71 28.85
C ASP A 185 -50.50 -15.70 28.28
N ASP A 186 -49.55 -16.11 29.13
CA ASP A 186 -48.11 -16.03 28.88
C ASP A 186 -47.52 -17.27 28.22
N SER A 187 -48.36 -18.17 27.70
CA SER A 187 -47.89 -19.36 27.01
C SER A 187 -47.10 -19.03 25.74
N GLY A 188 -45.97 -19.73 25.59
CA GLY A 188 -45.25 -19.82 24.33
C GLY A 188 -46.05 -20.59 23.27
N PHE A 189 -45.53 -20.60 22.04
CA PHE A 189 -46.23 -21.06 20.84
C PHE A 189 -46.98 -22.40 20.99
N ASP A 190 -46.30 -23.50 21.33
CA ASP A 190 -46.97 -24.82 21.39
C ASP A 190 -47.99 -24.89 22.53
N ALA A 191 -47.65 -24.33 23.70
CA ALA A 191 -48.55 -24.30 24.85
C ALA A 191 -49.80 -23.45 24.57
N ALA A 192 -49.67 -22.36 23.81
CA ALA A 192 -50.79 -21.52 23.39
C ALA A 192 -51.75 -22.30 22.48
N PHE A 193 -51.24 -23.09 21.53
CA PHE A 193 -52.07 -23.97 20.70
C PHE A 193 -52.77 -25.07 21.51
N GLN A 194 -52.08 -25.71 22.46
CA GLN A 194 -52.69 -26.70 23.35
C GLN A 194 -53.81 -26.08 24.20
N LYS A 195 -53.58 -24.87 24.74
CA LYS A 195 -54.60 -24.13 25.49
C LYS A 195 -55.78 -23.74 24.62
N LEU A 196 -55.53 -23.31 23.38
CA LEU A 196 -56.59 -22.99 22.42
C LEU A 196 -57.43 -24.24 22.15
N GLN A 197 -56.82 -25.38 21.82
CA GLN A 197 -57.52 -26.65 21.61
C GLN A 197 -58.40 -27.05 22.80
N ARG A 198 -57.92 -26.81 24.03
CA ARG A 198 -58.64 -27.09 25.29
C ARG A 198 -59.64 -26.00 25.69
N ARG A 199 -59.85 -24.96 24.85
CA ARG A 199 -60.66 -23.77 25.16
C ARG A 199 -60.29 -23.10 26.48
N GLN A 200 -59.01 -23.17 26.86
CA GLN A 200 -58.47 -22.47 28.02
C GLN A 200 -58.12 -21.01 27.69
N VAL A 201 -57.98 -20.69 26.41
CA VAL A 201 -57.89 -19.34 25.84
C VAL A 201 -58.86 -19.25 24.65
N GLU A 202 -59.42 -18.07 24.41
CA GLU A 202 -60.38 -17.83 23.32
C GLU A 202 -59.68 -17.54 21.98
N ALA A 203 -58.47 -16.97 22.06
CA ALA A 203 -57.63 -16.70 20.92
C ALA A 203 -56.14 -16.79 21.30
N LEU A 204 -55.28 -16.90 20.30
CA LEU A 204 -53.84 -16.70 20.42
C LEU A 204 -53.34 -15.71 19.37
N ILE A 205 -52.33 -14.92 19.72
CA ILE A 205 -51.61 -14.05 18.81
C ILE A 205 -50.27 -14.71 18.48
N TYR A 206 -49.97 -14.80 17.20
CA TYR A 206 -48.68 -15.24 16.68
C TYR A 206 -48.15 -14.22 15.68
N VAL A 207 -46.83 -14.07 15.63
CA VAL A 207 -46.13 -13.19 14.69
C VAL A 207 -45.05 -14.01 14.03
N GLY A 208 -45.09 -14.12 12.70
CA GLY A 208 -44.12 -14.92 11.97
C GLY A 208 -44.33 -14.90 10.46
N SER A 209 -43.34 -15.38 9.72
CA SER A 209 -43.36 -15.41 8.25
C SER A 209 -44.39 -16.40 7.71
N VAL A 210 -45.21 -15.96 6.77
CA VAL A 210 -46.26 -16.76 6.11
C VAL A 210 -45.66 -17.96 5.38
N GLY A 211 -44.62 -17.72 4.58
CA GLY A 211 -43.95 -18.76 3.79
C GLY A 211 -43.05 -19.67 4.62
N ALA A 212 -42.44 -19.18 5.70
CA ALA A 212 -41.38 -19.90 6.40
C ALA A 212 -41.83 -20.64 7.66
N SER A 213 -43.06 -20.39 8.14
CA SER A 213 -43.56 -20.94 9.40
C SER A 213 -44.08 -22.37 9.24
N GLN A 214 -43.20 -23.34 8.97
CA GLN A 214 -43.55 -24.77 8.94
C GLN A 214 -44.24 -25.23 10.23
N ARG A 215 -43.78 -24.73 11.39
CA ARG A 215 -44.37 -25.04 12.70
C ARG A 215 -45.83 -24.55 12.81
N LEU A 216 -46.14 -23.37 12.25
CA LEU A 216 -47.50 -22.86 12.18
C LEU A 216 -48.38 -23.72 11.26
N ARG A 217 -47.87 -24.10 10.07
CA ARG A 217 -48.58 -25.04 9.19
C ARG A 217 -48.93 -26.35 9.89
N GLN A 218 -47.97 -26.93 10.63
CA GLN A 218 -48.19 -28.17 11.39
C GLN A 218 -49.26 -28.00 12.47
N GLN A 219 -49.19 -26.93 13.28
CA GLN A 219 -50.19 -26.68 14.32
C GLN A 219 -51.60 -26.42 13.77
N LEU A 220 -51.71 -25.66 12.68
CA LEU A 220 -52.99 -25.40 12.01
C LEU A 220 -53.54 -26.65 11.32
N ALA A 221 -52.70 -27.52 10.76
CA ALA A 221 -53.11 -28.81 10.22
C ALA A 221 -53.65 -29.77 11.31
N MET A 222 -53.07 -29.73 12.52
CA MET A 222 -53.54 -30.49 13.68
C MET A 222 -54.76 -29.86 14.36
N THR A 223 -55.10 -28.61 14.03
CA THR A 223 -56.21 -27.84 14.63
C THR A 223 -57.13 -27.26 13.55
N PRO A 224 -57.84 -28.08 12.77
CA PRO A 224 -58.54 -27.60 11.56
C PRO A 224 -59.74 -26.67 11.84
N ASN A 225 -60.26 -26.64 13.07
CA ASN A 225 -61.44 -25.84 13.44
C ASN A 225 -61.10 -24.41 13.92
N VAL A 226 -60.19 -23.73 13.22
CA VAL A 226 -59.76 -22.36 13.55
C VAL A 226 -60.07 -21.37 12.44
N THR A 227 -60.08 -20.09 12.80
CA THR A 227 -60.14 -18.96 11.89
C THR A 227 -59.08 -17.94 12.29
N ILE A 228 -58.70 -17.08 11.34
CA ILE A 228 -57.75 -15.99 11.55
C ILE A 228 -58.51 -14.68 11.44
N LEU A 229 -58.53 -13.89 12.51
CA LEU A 229 -59.24 -12.62 12.57
C LEU A 229 -58.44 -11.53 11.83
N PRO A 230 -59.11 -10.68 11.02
CA PRO A 230 -58.46 -9.55 10.37
C PRO A 230 -58.16 -8.42 11.35
N LEU A 231 -57.08 -7.69 11.07
CA LEU A 231 -56.82 -6.39 11.70
C LEU A 231 -57.47 -5.28 10.89
N GLN A 232 -58.07 -4.32 11.58
CA GLN A 232 -58.76 -3.18 10.97
C GLN A 232 -57.72 -2.25 10.31
N PRO A 233 -57.98 -1.71 9.10
CA PRO A 233 -57.08 -0.76 8.44
C PRO A 233 -56.72 0.45 9.31
N GLU A 234 -57.66 0.94 10.13
CA GLU A 234 -57.45 2.06 11.04
C GLU A 234 -56.38 1.75 12.09
N LEU A 235 -56.39 0.54 12.65
CA LEU A 235 -55.38 0.07 13.61
C LEU A 235 -54.01 -0.07 12.95
N ILE A 236 -53.98 -0.62 11.72
CA ILE A 236 -52.76 -0.75 10.92
C ILE A 236 -52.14 0.63 10.66
N ASN A 237 -52.95 1.57 10.16
CA ASN A 237 -52.51 2.94 9.85
C ASN A 237 -52.02 3.67 11.11
N HIS A 238 -52.70 3.47 12.24
CA HIS A 238 -52.28 4.07 13.52
C HIS A 238 -50.90 3.58 13.96
N LEU A 239 -50.65 2.28 13.91
CA LEU A 239 -49.35 1.71 14.29
C LEU A 239 -48.23 2.13 13.33
N MET A 240 -48.51 2.20 12.03
CA MET A 240 -47.56 2.72 11.04
C MET A 240 -47.19 4.20 11.29
N ALA A 241 -48.16 5.01 11.73
CA ALA A 241 -47.92 6.41 12.07
C ALA A 241 -47.11 6.55 13.38
N GLN A 242 -47.35 5.68 14.37
CA GLN A 242 -46.60 5.68 15.63
C GLN A 242 -45.15 5.20 15.48
N ALA A 243 -44.93 4.23 14.60
CA ALA A 243 -43.66 3.55 14.43
C ALA A 243 -43.31 3.44 12.93
N PRO A 244 -42.94 4.57 12.27
CA PRO A 244 -42.68 4.58 10.83
C PRO A 244 -41.55 3.62 10.44
N GLY A 245 -41.79 2.80 9.43
CA GLY A 245 -40.82 1.80 8.94
C GLY A 245 -40.83 0.47 9.70
N SER A 246 -41.29 0.45 10.95
CA SER A 246 -41.36 -0.77 11.76
C SER A 246 -42.53 -1.67 11.39
N TYR A 247 -43.60 -1.07 10.88
CA TYR A 247 -44.81 -1.77 10.48
C TYR A 247 -45.19 -1.47 9.03
N GLN A 248 -45.77 -2.47 8.37
CA GLN A 248 -46.33 -2.36 7.03
C GLN A 248 -47.63 -3.16 6.92
N PRO A 249 -48.56 -2.76 6.03
CA PRO A 249 -49.75 -3.55 5.78
C PRO A 249 -49.35 -4.89 5.14
N ALA A 250 -50.06 -5.94 5.48
CA ALA A 250 -49.87 -7.27 4.93
C ALA A 250 -51.21 -7.96 4.70
N THR A 251 -51.18 -8.97 3.83
CA THR A 251 -52.32 -9.86 3.59
C THR A 251 -51.85 -11.28 3.82
N LEU A 252 -52.67 -12.08 4.50
CA LEU A 252 -52.52 -13.54 4.55
C LEU A 252 -53.41 -14.12 3.45
N PRO A 253 -52.85 -14.65 2.36
CA PRO A 253 -53.65 -15.19 1.26
C PRO A 253 -54.49 -16.40 1.71
N LEU A 254 -55.66 -16.58 1.09
CA LEU A 254 -56.48 -17.78 1.22
C LEU A 254 -55.63 -19.05 1.05
N GLY A 255 -55.83 -20.01 1.95
CA GLY A 255 -55.21 -21.34 1.86
C GLY A 255 -53.68 -21.36 2.09
N SER A 256 -53.09 -20.29 2.63
CA SER A 256 -51.64 -20.20 2.89
C SER A 256 -51.08 -21.35 3.75
N TYR A 257 -51.89 -21.93 4.64
CA TYR A 257 -51.44 -22.93 5.62
C TYR A 257 -51.94 -24.34 5.34
N THR A 258 -53.21 -24.47 4.96
CA THR A 258 -53.84 -25.74 4.58
C THR A 258 -54.73 -25.51 3.38
N ALA A 259 -54.80 -26.49 2.46
CA ALA A 259 -55.64 -26.39 1.26
C ALA A 259 -57.08 -26.88 1.50
N ARG A 260 -57.29 -27.88 2.38
CA ARG A 260 -58.60 -28.49 2.67
C ARG A 260 -58.69 -28.94 4.14
N PRO A 261 -59.51 -28.28 4.99
CA PRO A 261 -60.15 -27.00 4.71
C PRO A 261 -59.12 -25.88 4.51
N PRO A 262 -59.42 -24.84 3.71
CA PRO A 262 -58.51 -23.72 3.53
C PRO A 262 -58.32 -22.94 4.85
N ILE A 263 -57.06 -22.64 5.19
CA ILE A 263 -56.70 -21.76 6.30
C ILE A 263 -55.67 -20.72 5.80
N PRO A 264 -55.97 -19.41 5.86
CA PRO A 264 -57.30 -18.85 6.11
C PRO A 264 -58.30 -19.23 4.99
N ASP A 265 -59.60 -19.07 5.26
CA ASP A 265 -60.70 -19.37 4.32
C ASP A 265 -61.01 -18.22 3.34
N ARG A 266 -60.32 -17.10 3.49
CA ARG A 266 -60.32 -15.89 2.65
C ARG A 266 -59.01 -15.15 2.84
N ASP A 267 -58.74 -14.16 2.00
CA ASP A 267 -57.64 -13.23 2.25
C ASP A 267 -57.91 -12.45 3.54
N VAL A 268 -56.91 -12.41 4.44
CA VAL A 268 -57.01 -11.73 5.74
C VAL A 268 -56.04 -10.57 5.78
N THR A 269 -56.58 -9.35 5.86
CA THR A 269 -55.79 -8.13 6.09
C THR A 269 -55.18 -8.16 7.49
N THR A 270 -53.88 -7.87 7.57
CA THR A 270 -53.11 -7.88 8.81
C THR A 270 -51.95 -6.88 8.75
N LEU A 271 -51.16 -6.86 9.81
CA LEU A 271 -49.95 -6.07 9.97
C LEU A 271 -48.73 -6.98 9.86
N SER A 272 -47.63 -6.45 9.34
CA SER A 272 -46.33 -7.11 9.39
C SER A 272 -45.24 -6.21 9.97
N THR A 273 -44.31 -6.83 10.70
CA THR A 273 -43.02 -6.26 11.13
C THR A 273 -41.89 -7.07 10.50
N ALA A 274 -40.74 -6.45 10.28
CA ALA A 274 -39.60 -7.13 9.68
C ALA A 274 -38.72 -7.82 10.73
N THR A 275 -38.17 -8.98 10.41
CA THR A 275 -37.00 -9.54 11.11
C THR A 275 -35.74 -8.91 10.54
N VAL A 276 -34.97 -8.26 11.40
CA VAL A 276 -33.72 -7.59 11.03
C VAL A 276 -32.54 -8.19 11.77
N LEU A 277 -31.43 -8.34 11.05
CA LEU A 277 -30.13 -8.55 11.65
C LEU A 277 -29.58 -7.19 12.08
N VAL A 278 -29.19 -7.07 13.33
CA VAL A 278 -28.66 -5.83 13.92
C VAL A 278 -27.31 -6.07 14.57
N THR A 279 -26.52 -5.01 14.66
CA THR A 279 -25.21 -4.99 15.30
C THR A 279 -24.99 -3.70 16.08
N ARG A 280 -23.90 -3.62 16.84
CA ARG A 280 -23.49 -2.36 17.50
C ARG A 280 -22.61 -1.52 16.56
N PRO A 281 -22.58 -0.20 16.72
CA PRO A 281 -21.68 0.67 15.95
C PRO A 281 -20.18 0.40 16.16
N ASP A 282 -19.81 -0.27 17.25
CA ASP A 282 -18.41 -0.56 17.61
C ASP A 282 -17.89 -1.90 17.06
N VAL A 283 -18.72 -2.70 16.39
CA VAL A 283 -18.26 -3.90 15.69
C VAL A 283 -17.47 -3.50 14.44
N SER A 284 -16.37 -4.21 14.17
CA SER A 284 -15.48 -3.90 13.04
C SER A 284 -16.26 -3.76 11.73
N GLN A 285 -16.03 -2.64 11.02
CA GLN A 285 -16.67 -2.38 9.73
C GLN A 285 -16.42 -3.49 8.72
N GLN A 286 -15.22 -4.08 8.72
CA GLN A 286 -14.90 -5.21 7.84
C GLN A 286 -15.73 -6.44 8.20
N THR A 287 -15.87 -6.76 9.48
CA THR A 287 -16.70 -7.89 9.94
C THR A 287 -18.16 -7.71 9.55
N VAL A 288 -18.72 -6.51 9.78
CA VAL A 288 -20.11 -6.21 9.39
C VAL A 288 -20.26 -6.30 7.87
N GLY A 289 -19.33 -5.73 7.10
CA GLY A 289 -19.33 -5.82 5.65
C GLY A 289 -19.26 -7.26 5.13
N LEU A 290 -18.40 -8.10 5.70
CA LEU A 290 -18.28 -9.51 5.31
C LEU A 290 -19.57 -10.29 5.61
N VAL A 291 -20.20 -10.06 6.76
CA VAL A 291 -21.49 -10.68 7.10
C VAL A 291 -22.59 -10.19 6.14
N THR A 292 -22.67 -8.90 5.85
CA THR A 292 -23.63 -8.37 4.87
C THR A 292 -23.40 -8.98 3.49
N TRP A 293 -22.15 -9.06 3.03
CA TRP A 293 -21.83 -9.64 1.73
C TRP A 293 -22.22 -11.11 1.66
N ALA A 294 -21.90 -11.89 2.69
CA ALA A 294 -22.31 -13.28 2.77
C ALA A 294 -23.83 -13.46 2.65
N ILE A 295 -24.61 -12.57 3.27
CA ILE A 295 -26.08 -12.59 3.18
C ILE A 295 -26.54 -12.22 1.77
N VAL A 296 -25.99 -11.17 1.16
CA VAL A 296 -26.35 -10.71 -0.20
C VAL A 296 -26.01 -11.78 -1.24
N ASP A 297 -24.79 -12.31 -1.19
CA ASP A 297 -24.27 -13.33 -2.12
C ASP A 297 -25.10 -14.63 -2.08
N THR A 298 -25.64 -14.97 -0.90
CA THR A 298 -26.47 -16.17 -0.70
C THR A 298 -27.96 -15.88 -0.53
N ALA A 299 -28.41 -14.66 -0.86
CA ALA A 299 -29.76 -14.18 -0.56
C ALA A 299 -30.86 -15.07 -1.15
N ARG A 300 -30.64 -15.70 -2.31
CA ARG A 300 -31.61 -16.64 -2.90
C ARG A 300 -31.86 -17.87 -2.03
N THR A 301 -30.89 -18.31 -1.24
CA THR A 301 -31.06 -19.38 -0.25
C THR A 301 -31.97 -18.95 0.92
N TYR A 302 -32.13 -17.63 1.14
CA TYR A 302 -33.09 -17.09 2.11
C TYR A 302 -34.53 -17.00 1.57
N SER A 303 -34.77 -17.31 0.29
CA SER A 303 -36.13 -17.23 -0.29
C SER A 303 -37.24 -17.99 0.47
N PRO A 304 -36.99 -19.12 1.18
CA PRO A 304 -38.01 -19.73 2.03
C PRO A 304 -38.47 -18.83 3.19
N PHE A 305 -37.57 -17.93 3.63
CA PHE A 305 -37.81 -16.98 4.72
C PHE A 305 -38.31 -15.63 4.19
N TYR A 306 -37.85 -15.22 3.01
CA TYR A 306 -38.24 -13.98 2.35
C TYR A 306 -38.57 -14.24 0.86
N PRO A 307 -39.81 -14.64 0.55
CA PRO A 307 -40.20 -15.09 -0.80
C PRO A 307 -39.90 -14.10 -1.91
N ASP A 308 -39.93 -12.80 -1.62
CA ASP A 308 -39.63 -11.75 -2.60
C ASP A 308 -38.21 -11.85 -3.18
N LEU A 309 -37.26 -12.47 -2.46
CA LEU A 309 -35.90 -12.73 -2.94
C LEU A 309 -35.81 -13.74 -4.10
N GLN A 310 -36.91 -14.41 -4.47
CA GLN A 310 -36.92 -15.29 -5.65
C GLN A 310 -36.81 -14.48 -6.95
N ASN A 311 -37.49 -13.33 -7.01
CA ASN A 311 -37.72 -12.59 -8.25
C ASN A 311 -37.24 -11.13 -8.20
N GLY A 312 -36.77 -10.64 -7.05
CA GLY A 312 -36.30 -9.26 -6.89
C GLY A 312 -34.78 -9.12 -6.82
N GLU A 313 -34.32 -7.87 -6.89
CA GLU A 313 -32.93 -7.51 -6.66
C GLU A 313 -32.62 -7.61 -5.15
N GLU A 314 -31.69 -8.50 -4.82
CA GLU A 314 -31.42 -8.96 -3.46
C GLU A 314 -30.96 -7.80 -2.56
N ALA A 315 -30.01 -6.99 -3.04
CA ALA A 315 -29.50 -5.83 -2.29
C ALA A 315 -30.59 -4.79 -1.99
N THR A 316 -31.48 -4.55 -2.95
CA THR A 316 -32.59 -3.61 -2.78
C THR A 316 -33.61 -4.14 -1.77
N LEU A 317 -33.98 -5.43 -1.84
CA LEU A 317 -34.95 -6.03 -0.93
C LEU A 317 -34.41 -6.14 0.51
N LEU A 318 -33.15 -6.55 0.68
CA LEU A 318 -32.52 -6.71 2.00
C LEU A 318 -32.28 -5.37 2.71
N ARG A 319 -32.30 -4.22 2.01
CA ARG A 319 -32.23 -2.89 2.62
C ARG A 319 -33.56 -2.14 2.68
N LYS A 320 -34.60 -2.60 1.97
CA LYS A 320 -35.84 -1.86 1.78
C LYS A 320 -36.51 -1.58 3.12
N GLY A 321 -36.72 -0.30 3.45
CA GLY A 321 -37.36 0.12 4.70
C GLY A 321 -36.41 0.25 5.90
N LEU A 322 -35.11 0.04 5.74
CA LEU A 322 -34.12 0.29 6.79
C LEU A 322 -33.60 1.72 6.73
N PHE A 323 -33.82 2.50 7.80
CA PHE A 323 -33.32 3.87 7.90
C PHE A 323 -31.98 3.98 8.64
N TYR A 324 -31.77 3.18 9.68
CA TYR A 324 -30.58 3.22 10.55
C TYR A 324 -29.61 2.10 10.20
N ILE A 325 -29.15 2.06 8.95
CA ILE A 325 -28.25 1.02 8.45
C ILE A 325 -26.79 1.27 8.89
N HIS A 326 -26.05 0.19 9.14
CA HIS A 326 -24.62 0.27 9.43
C HIS A 326 -23.85 0.69 8.16
N PRO A 327 -22.88 1.62 8.22
CA PRO A 327 -22.18 2.15 7.04
C PRO A 327 -21.53 1.07 6.16
N ALA A 328 -20.93 0.06 6.80
CA ALA A 328 -20.33 -1.06 6.06
C ALA A 328 -21.38 -1.90 5.31
N SER A 329 -22.57 -2.10 5.88
CA SER A 329 -23.66 -2.81 5.20
C SER A 329 -24.18 -1.99 4.03
N GLN A 330 -24.32 -0.67 4.22
CA GLN A 330 -24.68 0.24 3.13
C GLN A 330 -23.68 0.18 1.97
N ALA A 331 -22.38 0.24 2.28
CA ALA A 331 -21.33 0.12 1.27
C ALA A 331 -21.42 -1.20 0.49
N VAL A 332 -21.78 -2.31 1.15
CA VAL A 332 -21.98 -3.60 0.47
C VAL A 332 -23.20 -3.59 -0.45
N PHE A 333 -24.33 -3.01 -0.01
CA PHE A 333 -25.51 -2.91 -0.87
C PHE A 333 -25.29 -2.01 -2.09
N GLU A 334 -24.40 -1.02 -1.99
CA GLU A 334 -24.09 -0.08 -3.08
C GLU A 334 -22.94 -0.56 -3.98
N GLN A 335 -21.94 -1.26 -3.43
CA GLN A 335 -20.66 -1.53 -4.11
C GLN A 335 -20.29 -3.02 -4.17
N GLY A 336 -21.06 -3.90 -3.54
CA GLY A 336 -20.82 -5.35 -3.53
C GLY A 336 -19.70 -5.79 -2.57
N ASP A 337 -18.93 -6.80 -2.97
CA ASP A 337 -17.95 -7.48 -2.11
C ASP A 337 -16.95 -6.49 -1.47
N PRO A 338 -16.87 -6.39 -0.12
CA PRO A 338 -15.96 -5.46 0.54
C PRO A 338 -14.48 -5.82 0.33
N ARG A 339 -14.15 -7.07 0.00
CA ARG A 339 -12.76 -7.52 -0.25
C ARG A 339 -12.19 -6.93 -1.54
N ALA A 340 -13.05 -6.67 -2.52
CA ALA A 340 -12.67 -6.04 -3.78
C ALA A 340 -12.62 -4.51 -3.70
N ALA A 341 -12.79 -3.90 -2.51
CA ALA A 341 -12.77 -2.44 -2.36
C ALA A 341 -11.45 -1.80 -2.83
N LEU A 342 -10.30 -2.41 -2.55
CA LEU A 342 -9.00 -1.90 -3.01
C LEU A 342 -8.87 -2.00 -4.54
N ILE A 343 -9.33 -3.10 -5.12
CA ILE A 343 -9.30 -3.32 -6.58
C ILE A 343 -10.20 -2.28 -7.26
N ARG A 344 -11.44 -2.09 -6.77
CA ARG A 344 -12.34 -1.05 -7.27
C ARG A 344 -11.76 0.35 -7.12
N TYR A 345 -11.13 0.64 -5.98
CA TYR A 345 -10.46 1.92 -5.75
C TYR A 345 -9.32 2.12 -6.74
N TRP A 346 -8.50 1.09 -6.99
CA TRP A 346 -7.44 1.13 -7.99
C TRP A 346 -7.99 1.34 -9.40
N GLU A 347 -8.98 0.56 -9.81
CA GLU A 347 -9.60 0.62 -11.16
C GLU A 347 -10.25 1.97 -11.45
N ASN A 348 -10.91 2.57 -10.44
CA ASN A 348 -11.61 3.84 -10.59
C ASN A 348 -10.72 5.07 -10.43
N ASN A 349 -9.44 4.92 -10.10
CA ASN A 349 -8.55 6.04 -9.77
C ASN A 349 -7.38 6.14 -10.77
N SER A 350 -7.64 6.78 -11.91
CA SER A 350 -6.68 6.96 -13.00
C SER A 350 -5.41 7.68 -12.56
N ASP A 351 -5.52 8.62 -11.62
CA ASP A 351 -4.40 9.41 -11.14
C ASP A 351 -3.42 8.56 -10.31
N LEU A 352 -3.94 7.66 -9.49
CA LEU A 352 -3.15 6.69 -8.74
C LEU A 352 -2.38 5.76 -9.70
N GLN A 353 -3.08 5.23 -10.72
CA GLN A 353 -2.46 4.37 -11.73
C GLN A 353 -1.34 5.10 -12.49
N ALA A 354 -1.59 6.34 -12.91
CA ALA A 354 -0.59 7.17 -13.58
C ALA A 354 0.61 7.45 -12.67
N GLY A 355 0.38 7.76 -11.39
CA GLY A 355 1.44 7.98 -10.39
C GLY A 355 2.34 6.76 -10.23
N VAL A 356 1.76 5.56 -10.07
CA VAL A 356 2.53 4.31 -9.96
C VAL A 356 3.30 4.01 -11.25
N PHE A 357 2.69 4.25 -12.42
CA PHE A 357 3.36 4.06 -13.70
C PHE A 357 4.57 5.01 -13.88
N ILE A 358 4.43 6.28 -13.53
CA ILE A 358 5.52 7.27 -13.59
C ILE A 358 6.66 6.89 -12.64
N VAL A 359 6.35 6.48 -11.41
CA VAL A 359 7.37 6.06 -10.44
C VAL A 359 8.07 4.78 -10.90
N GLY A 360 7.33 3.82 -11.44
CA GLY A 360 7.88 2.57 -11.96
C GLY A 360 8.80 2.80 -13.16
N THR A 361 8.37 3.59 -14.13
CA THR A 361 9.15 3.88 -15.36
C THR A 361 10.38 4.73 -15.06
N SER A 362 10.27 5.79 -14.24
CA SER A 362 11.42 6.61 -13.85
C SER A 362 12.47 5.82 -13.07
N SER A 363 12.06 4.92 -12.18
CA SER A 363 12.97 4.03 -11.44
C SER A 363 13.68 3.05 -12.36
N LEU A 364 12.97 2.47 -13.33
CA LEU A 364 13.55 1.55 -14.32
C LEU A 364 14.57 2.28 -15.21
N VAL A 365 14.21 3.46 -15.72
CA VAL A 365 15.11 4.30 -16.53
C VAL A 365 16.35 4.69 -15.72
N GLY A 366 16.18 5.09 -14.46
CA GLY A 366 17.29 5.40 -13.55
C GLY A 366 18.22 4.20 -13.32
N PHE A 367 17.66 3.01 -13.08
CA PHE A 367 18.43 1.77 -12.91
C PHE A 367 19.21 1.40 -14.18
N LEU A 368 18.56 1.46 -15.34
CA LEU A 368 19.20 1.19 -16.64
C LEU A 368 20.31 2.20 -16.94
N PHE A 369 20.06 3.49 -16.67
CA PHE A 369 21.05 4.55 -16.85
C PHE A 369 22.26 4.37 -15.93
N GLN A 370 22.04 4.01 -14.67
CA GLN A 370 23.12 3.70 -13.72
C GLN A 370 23.94 2.49 -14.19
N ARG A 371 23.27 1.44 -14.67
CA ARG A 371 23.93 0.23 -15.18
C ARG A 371 24.75 0.53 -16.44
N TRP A 372 24.20 1.31 -17.36
CA TRP A 372 24.90 1.80 -18.54
C TRP A 372 26.13 2.65 -18.18
N ARG A 373 25.99 3.59 -17.24
CA ARG A 373 27.10 4.43 -16.75
C ARG A 373 28.19 3.60 -16.09
N LYS A 374 27.84 2.58 -15.30
CA LYS A 374 28.82 1.66 -14.67
C LYS A 374 29.57 0.83 -15.72
N ALA A 375 28.87 0.31 -16.74
CA ALA A 375 29.50 -0.44 -17.83
C ALA A 375 30.47 0.43 -18.64
N ARG A 376 30.05 1.65 -18.99
CA ARG A 376 30.89 2.63 -19.70
C ARG A 376 32.13 3.02 -18.89
N SER A 377 31.98 3.24 -17.59
CA SER A 377 33.08 3.57 -16.68
C SER A 377 34.10 2.42 -16.59
N LYS A 378 33.62 1.17 -16.45
CA LYS A 378 34.50 -0.02 -16.47
C LYS A 378 35.28 -0.11 -17.77
N LYS A 379 34.60 0.05 -18.93
CA LYS A 379 35.25 0.01 -20.24
C LYS A 379 36.34 1.08 -20.37
N LEU A 380 36.08 2.29 -19.89
CA LEU A 380 37.08 3.37 -19.89
C LEU A 380 38.31 3.00 -19.06
N VAL A 381 38.13 2.54 -17.81
CA VAL A 381 39.24 2.13 -16.94
C VAL A 381 40.07 1.00 -17.55
N THR A 382 39.42 0.01 -18.19
CA THR A 382 40.13 -1.08 -18.88
C THR A 382 40.91 -0.58 -20.09
N THR A 383 40.33 0.31 -20.90
CA THR A 383 41.03 0.89 -22.08
C THR A 383 42.22 1.74 -21.65
N THR A 384 42.06 2.57 -20.63
CA THR A 384 43.17 3.36 -20.07
C THR A 384 44.28 2.45 -19.53
N THR A 385 43.92 1.39 -18.81
CA THR A 385 44.91 0.43 -18.28
C THR A 385 45.68 -0.25 -19.42
N SER A 386 45.01 -0.63 -20.51
CA SER A 386 45.67 -1.18 -21.71
C SER A 386 46.66 -0.18 -22.32
N ARG A 387 46.25 1.08 -22.51
CA ARG A 387 47.12 2.13 -23.05
C ARG A 387 48.33 2.42 -22.16
N ILE A 388 48.15 2.41 -20.84
CA ILE A 388 49.28 2.54 -19.90
C ILE A 388 50.23 1.35 -20.05
N ASN A 389 49.71 0.13 -20.19
CA ASN A 389 50.55 -1.06 -20.39
C ASN A 389 51.33 -1.01 -21.73
N GLU A 390 50.72 -0.47 -22.79
CA GLU A 390 51.40 -0.24 -24.07
C GLU A 390 52.53 0.79 -23.91
N LEU A 391 52.29 1.91 -23.24
CA LEU A 391 53.31 2.92 -22.94
C LEU A 391 54.40 2.37 -22.01
N GLN A 392 54.07 1.45 -21.10
CA GLN A 392 55.04 0.77 -20.25
C GLN A 392 56.05 -0.07 -21.04
N MET A 393 55.65 -0.66 -22.18
CA MET A 393 56.59 -1.40 -23.03
C MET A 393 57.66 -0.48 -23.62
N LEU A 394 57.30 0.76 -23.95
CA LEU A 394 58.21 1.77 -24.50
C LEU A 394 59.17 2.37 -23.45
N LEU A 395 58.91 2.13 -22.16
CA LEU A 395 59.65 2.74 -21.05
C LEU A 395 61.16 2.41 -21.09
N THR A 396 61.54 1.27 -21.66
CA THR A 396 62.94 0.83 -21.75
C THR A 396 63.68 1.47 -22.92
N ASP A 397 62.99 1.69 -24.04
CA ASP A 397 63.59 2.11 -25.31
C ASP A 397 63.53 3.63 -25.51
N ASP A 398 62.40 4.28 -25.18
CA ASP A 398 62.21 5.73 -25.29
C ASP A 398 61.32 6.28 -24.14
N PRO A 399 61.93 6.61 -22.99
CA PRO A 399 61.20 7.12 -21.84
C PRO A 399 60.60 8.53 -22.04
N GLU A 400 61.11 9.33 -22.98
CA GLU A 400 60.52 10.63 -23.30
C GLU A 400 59.21 10.49 -24.07
N GLN A 401 59.17 9.58 -25.05
CA GLN A 401 57.96 9.29 -25.80
C GLN A 401 56.87 8.71 -24.88
N ALA A 402 57.25 7.83 -23.94
CA ALA A 402 56.32 7.32 -22.93
C ALA A 402 55.77 8.43 -22.02
N LEU A 403 56.59 9.43 -21.65
CA LEU A 403 56.16 10.58 -20.85
C LEU A 403 55.20 11.50 -21.62
N ARG A 404 55.44 11.74 -22.91
CA ARG A 404 54.52 12.52 -23.76
C ARG A 404 53.17 11.81 -23.90
N GLY A 405 53.18 10.51 -24.20
CA GLY A 405 51.96 9.72 -24.35
C GLY A 405 51.09 9.67 -23.09
N ILE A 406 51.71 9.60 -21.89
CA ILE A 406 50.92 9.62 -20.65
C ILE A 406 50.32 10.99 -20.34
N GLU A 407 51.00 12.09 -20.69
CA GLU A 407 50.47 13.44 -20.48
C GLU A 407 49.33 13.75 -21.46
N GLU A 408 49.41 13.28 -22.71
CA GLU A 408 48.29 13.31 -23.66
C GLU A 408 47.08 12.53 -23.15
N LEU A 409 47.30 11.31 -22.63
CA LEU A 409 46.24 10.50 -22.05
C LEU A 409 45.60 11.17 -20.83
N ARG A 410 46.39 11.88 -20.02
CA ARG A 410 45.91 12.68 -18.88
C ARG A 410 45.06 13.88 -19.34
N GLN A 411 45.47 14.57 -20.40
CA GLN A 411 44.67 15.64 -21.01
C GLN A 411 43.35 15.10 -21.56
N GLU A 412 43.37 13.94 -22.24
CA GLU A 412 42.15 13.28 -22.73
C GLU A 412 41.18 12.96 -21.58
N HIS A 413 41.67 12.42 -20.47
CA HIS A 413 40.81 12.16 -19.30
C HIS A 413 40.25 13.45 -18.69
N ARG A 414 41.04 14.53 -18.65
CA ARG A 414 40.62 15.83 -18.13
C ARG A 414 39.48 16.43 -18.96
N LEU A 415 39.60 16.39 -20.29
CA LEU A 415 38.53 16.85 -21.19
C LEU A 415 37.24 16.04 -20.99
N ARG A 416 37.36 14.71 -20.93
CA ARG A 416 36.20 13.83 -20.69
C ARG A 416 35.56 14.04 -19.31
N PHE A 417 36.31 14.50 -18.31
CA PHE A 417 35.75 14.87 -17.01
C PHE A 417 35.00 16.20 -17.07
N ILE A 418 35.55 17.21 -17.75
CA ILE A 418 34.90 18.51 -17.97
C ILE A 418 33.58 18.35 -18.73
N ASP A 419 33.57 17.49 -19.75
CA ASP A 419 32.37 17.18 -20.55
C ASP A 419 31.34 16.32 -19.80
N GLY A 420 31.60 15.99 -18.52
CA GLY A 420 30.70 15.19 -17.68
C GLY A 420 30.63 13.71 -18.08
N ALA A 421 31.47 13.25 -19.00
CA ALA A 421 31.50 11.87 -19.47
C ALA A 421 32.12 10.89 -18.43
N VAL A 422 32.82 11.42 -17.43
CA VAL A 422 33.51 10.66 -16.36
C VAL A 422 33.10 11.22 -14.99
N THR A 423 32.98 10.34 -14.00
CA THR A 423 32.63 10.72 -12.61
C THR A 423 33.88 11.13 -11.82
N SER A 424 33.76 11.94 -10.76
CA SER A 424 34.90 12.32 -9.90
C SER A 424 35.70 11.10 -9.44
N ASP A 425 35.00 10.10 -8.87
CA ASP A 425 35.62 8.89 -8.35
C ASP A 425 36.45 8.12 -9.42
N ILE A 426 35.97 8.08 -10.67
CA ILE A 426 36.66 7.40 -11.78
C ILE A 426 37.79 8.28 -12.31
N TYR A 427 37.58 9.60 -12.39
CA TYR A 427 38.61 10.54 -12.79
C TYR A 427 39.80 10.51 -11.83
N GLU A 428 39.55 10.51 -10.53
CA GLU A 428 40.59 10.37 -9.49
C GLU A 428 41.36 9.05 -9.66
N GLN A 429 40.67 7.93 -9.89
CA GLN A 429 41.31 6.64 -10.14
C GLN A 429 42.21 6.66 -11.39
N LEU A 430 41.75 7.27 -12.49
CA LEU A 430 42.51 7.41 -13.72
C LEU A 430 43.71 8.35 -13.53
N GLN A 431 43.51 9.45 -12.81
CA GLN A 431 44.55 10.43 -12.50
C GLN A 431 45.65 9.79 -11.65
N GLN A 432 45.29 9.02 -10.61
CA GLN A 432 46.28 8.32 -9.78
C GLN A 432 47.13 7.34 -10.61
N LYS A 433 46.51 6.53 -11.46
CA LYS A 433 47.21 5.57 -12.34
C LYS A 433 48.15 6.27 -13.31
N THR A 434 47.68 7.32 -13.98
CA THR A 434 48.48 8.07 -14.95
C THR A 434 49.61 8.86 -14.28
N GLN A 435 49.37 9.44 -13.11
CA GLN A 435 50.39 10.15 -12.34
C GLN A 435 51.51 9.22 -11.87
N THR A 436 51.16 8.05 -11.32
CA THR A 436 52.15 7.05 -10.88
C THR A 436 53.08 6.66 -12.04
N PHE A 437 52.52 6.44 -13.23
CA PHE A 437 53.32 6.10 -14.41
C PHE A 437 54.18 7.27 -14.90
N ALA A 438 53.65 8.50 -14.91
CA ALA A 438 54.42 9.68 -15.28
C ALA A 438 55.62 9.92 -14.33
N GLU A 439 55.44 9.68 -13.03
CA GLU A 439 56.53 9.73 -12.04
C GLU A 439 57.58 8.65 -12.29
N GLN A 440 57.18 7.43 -12.67
CA GLN A 440 58.12 6.38 -13.08
C GLN A 440 58.97 6.80 -14.29
N CYS A 441 58.36 7.37 -15.33
CA CYS A 441 59.08 7.88 -16.50
C CYS A 441 60.09 8.97 -16.12
N ARG A 442 59.69 9.95 -15.30
CA ARG A 442 60.56 11.05 -14.86
C ARG A 442 61.75 10.54 -14.04
N ASN A 443 61.51 9.61 -13.11
CA ASN A 443 62.58 9.05 -12.30
C ASN A 443 63.59 8.26 -13.15
N LEU A 444 63.13 7.56 -14.19
CA LEU A 444 64.00 6.82 -15.08
C LEU A 444 64.85 7.76 -15.95
N LEU A 445 64.24 8.82 -16.49
CA LEU A 445 64.95 9.89 -17.20
C LEU A 445 66.01 10.55 -16.32
N GLU A 446 65.67 10.87 -15.06
CA GLU A 446 66.61 11.46 -14.12
C GLU A 446 67.77 10.51 -13.80
N LYS A 447 67.50 9.20 -13.68
CA LYS A 447 68.54 8.19 -13.47
C LYS A 447 69.47 8.06 -14.67
N GLN A 448 68.92 7.98 -15.90
CA GLN A 448 69.71 7.96 -17.13
C GLN A 448 70.58 9.20 -17.24
N ARG A 449 70.01 10.38 -16.95
CA ARG A 449 70.72 11.66 -16.92
C ARG A 449 71.90 11.64 -15.95
N LYS A 450 71.68 11.21 -14.71
CA LYS A 450 72.75 11.11 -13.69
C LYS A 450 73.85 10.13 -14.09
N GLN A 451 73.47 8.98 -14.65
CA GLN A 451 74.43 7.98 -15.13
C GLN A 451 75.29 8.55 -16.26
N PHE A 452 74.67 9.22 -17.23
CA PHE A 452 75.38 9.79 -18.36
C PHE A 452 76.37 10.89 -17.93
N VAL A 453 75.97 11.76 -16.99
CA VAL A 453 76.87 12.75 -16.37
C VAL A 453 78.05 12.06 -15.66
N MET A 454 77.78 10.99 -14.89
CA MET A 454 78.83 10.25 -14.20
C MET A 454 79.81 9.57 -15.17
N ASP A 455 79.31 8.92 -16.22
CA ASP A 455 80.14 8.28 -17.26
C ASP A 455 81.04 9.31 -17.94
N THR A 456 80.53 10.52 -18.17
CA THR A 456 81.30 11.62 -18.76
C THR A 456 82.38 12.16 -17.82
N LEU A 457 82.10 12.25 -16.52
CA LEU A 457 83.09 12.63 -15.50
C LEU A 457 84.20 11.58 -15.36
N LEU A 458 83.87 10.29 -15.43
CA LEU A 458 84.85 9.21 -15.41
C LEU A 458 85.77 9.25 -16.65
N LEU A 459 85.22 9.55 -17.83
CA LEU A 459 86.02 9.73 -19.04
C LEU A 459 86.95 10.94 -18.94
N LEU A 460 86.52 12.01 -18.28
CA LEU A 460 87.37 13.17 -17.99
C LEU A 460 88.54 12.81 -17.06
N ASP A 461 88.27 12.04 -16.00
CA ASP A 461 89.30 11.55 -15.07
C ASP A 461 90.31 10.63 -15.78
N GLU A 462 89.82 9.68 -16.57
CA GLU A 462 90.68 8.82 -17.41
C GLU A 462 91.54 9.62 -18.39
N TRP A 463 90.97 10.66 -19.01
CA TRP A 463 91.70 11.54 -19.90
C TRP A 463 92.83 12.27 -19.15
N GLN A 464 92.54 12.83 -17.97
CA GLN A 464 93.56 13.48 -17.13
C GLN A 464 94.70 12.53 -16.76
N ALA A 465 94.37 11.27 -16.41
CA ALA A 465 95.38 10.25 -16.10
C ALA A 465 96.24 9.90 -17.33
N THR A 466 95.63 9.76 -18.52
CA THR A 466 96.33 9.37 -19.76
C THR A 466 97.25 10.48 -20.28
N LEU A 467 96.94 11.75 -19.98
CA LEU A 467 97.71 12.91 -20.44
C LEU A 467 99.18 12.88 -20.00
N GLN A 468 99.47 12.28 -18.83
CA GLN A 468 100.84 12.19 -18.31
C GLN A 468 101.67 11.06 -18.96
N THR A 469 101.03 10.04 -19.52
CA THR A 469 101.70 8.83 -20.02
C THR A 469 101.69 8.70 -21.54
N ASP A 470 100.62 9.15 -22.21
CA ASP A 470 100.47 9.11 -23.67
C ASP A 470 99.66 10.33 -24.19
N PRO A 471 100.36 11.41 -24.62
CA PRO A 471 99.71 12.63 -25.10
C PRO A 471 98.87 12.43 -26.37
N ALA A 472 99.21 11.46 -27.23
CA ALA A 472 98.51 11.22 -28.49
C ALA A 472 97.14 10.57 -28.24
N THR A 473 97.09 9.58 -27.34
CA THR A 473 95.82 8.96 -26.91
C THR A 473 94.95 9.91 -26.08
N ALA A 474 95.56 10.77 -25.27
CA ALA A 474 94.80 11.79 -24.52
C ALA A 474 94.06 12.76 -25.47
N MET A 475 94.66 13.18 -26.58
CA MET A 475 93.96 14.03 -27.56
C MET A 475 92.75 13.34 -28.22
N GLN A 476 92.78 12.02 -28.41
CA GLN A 476 91.63 11.26 -28.89
C GLN A 476 90.53 11.14 -27.83
N LYS A 477 90.88 10.92 -26.56
CA LYS A 477 89.89 10.89 -25.46
C LYS A 477 89.23 12.27 -25.26
N LEU A 478 89.97 13.37 -25.44
CA LEU A 478 89.41 14.72 -25.36
C LEU A 478 88.37 14.99 -26.46
N SER A 479 88.61 14.50 -27.68
CA SER A 479 87.61 14.63 -28.75
C SER A 479 86.37 13.78 -28.46
N GLN A 480 86.52 12.61 -27.83
CA GLN A 480 85.41 11.79 -27.35
C GLN A 480 84.60 12.50 -26.26
N ILE A 481 85.24 13.13 -25.28
CA ILE A 481 84.56 13.90 -24.22
C ILE A 481 83.77 15.08 -24.82
N LYS A 482 84.38 15.83 -25.76
CA LYS A 482 83.68 16.92 -26.46
C LYS A 482 82.48 16.43 -27.26
N GLN A 483 82.60 15.27 -27.89
CA GLN A 483 81.49 14.65 -28.61
C GLN A 483 80.40 14.22 -27.63
N GLN A 484 80.74 13.63 -26.49
CA GLN A 484 79.77 13.28 -25.45
C GLN A 484 79.03 14.48 -24.89
N TYR A 485 79.70 15.59 -24.57
CA TYR A 485 78.99 16.80 -24.14
C TYR A 485 78.00 17.28 -25.19
N ARG A 486 78.39 17.27 -26.46
CA ARG A 486 77.50 17.66 -27.55
C ARG A 486 76.31 16.71 -27.62
N ASP A 487 76.54 15.42 -27.51
CA ASP A 487 75.48 14.41 -27.54
C ASP A 487 74.53 14.56 -26.33
N MET A 488 75.04 14.92 -25.15
CA MET A 488 74.24 15.23 -23.96
C MET A 488 73.30 16.42 -24.17
N LEU A 489 73.82 17.50 -24.77
CA LEU A 489 73.03 18.70 -25.05
C LEU A 489 71.97 18.41 -26.12
N LEU A 490 72.33 17.67 -27.17
CA LEU A 490 71.41 17.28 -28.24
C LEU A 490 70.32 16.31 -27.76
N ALA A 491 70.66 15.41 -26.83
CA ALA A 491 69.71 14.52 -26.17
C ALA A 491 68.95 15.18 -25.01
N ASN A 492 69.11 16.48 -24.80
CA ASN A 492 68.46 17.28 -23.75
C ASN A 492 68.68 16.72 -22.32
N GLN A 493 69.78 16.00 -22.12
CA GLN A 493 70.15 15.43 -20.83
C GLN A 493 70.81 16.47 -19.92
N VAL A 494 71.40 17.51 -20.49
CA VAL A 494 72.01 18.63 -19.77
C VAL A 494 71.47 19.91 -20.38
N ASP A 495 71.17 20.89 -19.54
CA ASP A 495 70.81 22.21 -20.04
C ASP A 495 72.06 22.94 -20.57
N LEU A 496 71.84 24.06 -21.25
CA LEU A 496 72.92 24.82 -21.87
C LEU A 496 73.92 25.33 -20.81
N GLU A 497 73.45 25.64 -19.61
CA GLU A 497 74.27 26.14 -18.51
C GLU A 497 75.22 25.05 -18.00
N ALA A 498 74.72 23.87 -17.65
CA ALA A 498 75.57 22.77 -17.20
C ALA A 498 76.44 22.19 -18.35
N TYR A 499 76.03 22.31 -19.62
CA TYR A 499 76.91 22.01 -20.76
C TYR A 499 78.12 22.95 -20.80
N VAL A 500 77.91 24.25 -20.59
CA VAL A 500 78.98 25.25 -20.53
C VAL A 500 79.90 24.98 -19.33
N GLU A 501 79.33 24.70 -18.15
CA GLU A 501 80.13 24.37 -16.95
C GLU A 501 81.01 23.12 -17.16
N LEU A 502 80.46 22.08 -17.78
CA LEU A 502 81.22 20.86 -18.11
C LEU A 502 82.35 21.15 -19.10
N MET A 503 82.08 21.98 -20.13
CA MET A 503 83.11 22.44 -21.05
C MET A 503 84.19 23.26 -20.34
N GLU A 504 83.81 24.18 -19.46
CA GLU A 504 84.75 24.99 -18.67
C GLU A 504 85.63 24.12 -17.77
N LEU A 505 85.06 23.11 -17.12
CA LEU A 505 85.80 22.08 -16.36
C LEU A 505 86.89 21.44 -17.20
N THR A 506 86.58 21.02 -18.43
CA THR A 506 87.61 20.46 -19.34
C THR A 506 88.66 21.48 -19.75
N LEU A 507 88.26 22.72 -20.06
CA LEU A 507 89.18 23.81 -20.41
C LEU A 507 90.14 24.15 -19.26
N MET A 508 89.65 24.22 -18.02
CA MET A 508 90.48 24.45 -16.84
C MET A 508 91.50 23.33 -16.65
N SER A 509 91.08 22.06 -16.78
CA SER A 509 91.98 20.91 -16.66
C SER A 509 93.06 20.85 -17.76
N VAL A 510 92.79 21.36 -18.98
CA VAL A 510 93.81 21.55 -20.03
C VAL A 510 94.81 22.65 -19.66
N MET A 511 94.35 23.77 -19.10
CA MET A 511 95.23 24.91 -18.78
C MET A 511 96.19 24.65 -17.61
N THR A 512 95.86 23.74 -16.69
CA THR A 512 96.73 23.39 -15.56
C THR A 512 97.95 22.54 -15.93
N LEU A 513 98.06 22.01 -17.16
CA LEU A 513 99.06 20.99 -17.54
C LEU A 513 99.95 21.34 -18.75
N VAL A 514 99.89 22.58 -19.29
CA VAL A 514 100.77 23.03 -20.39
C VAL A 514 102.08 23.66 -19.83
N PRO A 515 103.29 23.18 -20.18
CA PRO A 515 104.55 23.81 -19.77
C PRO A 515 104.78 25.12 -20.54
N GLN A 516 105.10 26.23 -19.85
CA GLN A 516 105.46 27.50 -20.49
C GLN A 516 106.96 27.58 -20.82
N GLY A 517 107.28 27.86 -22.09
CA GLY A 517 108.59 28.33 -22.56
C GLY A 517 108.80 27.96 -24.03
N THR A 518 109.17 28.83 -24.98
CA THR A 518 109.73 30.18 -24.96
C THR A 518 109.39 30.90 -26.27
N ARG A 519 108.98 32.17 -26.18
CA ARG A 519 108.87 33.13 -27.30
C ARG A 519 110.27 33.54 -27.76
N ASP A 520 110.47 33.72 -29.07
CA ASP A 520 111.34 34.81 -29.51
C ASP A 520 110.84 35.54 -30.76
N ARG A 521 111.03 36.86 -30.72
CA ARG A 521 110.46 37.90 -31.59
C ARG A 521 111.38 38.17 -32.78
N ASN A 522 110.81 38.60 -33.91
CA ASN A 522 111.39 39.70 -34.69
C ASN A 522 110.33 40.46 -35.48
N TYR A 523 110.43 41.79 -35.39
CA TYR A 523 109.60 42.83 -35.99
C TYR A 523 110.19 43.29 -37.34
N SER A 524 109.34 43.64 -38.32
CA SER A 524 109.50 44.89 -39.10
C SER A 524 108.26 45.24 -39.96
N THR A 525 107.74 46.46 -39.70
CA THR A 525 107.22 47.49 -40.63
C THR A 525 105.90 47.29 -41.44
N SER A 526 104.92 48.12 -41.04
CA SER A 526 103.67 48.60 -41.70
C SER A 526 103.97 49.48 -42.95
N PRO A 527 103.00 49.99 -43.79
CA PRO A 527 101.55 50.15 -43.53
C PRO A 527 100.52 50.03 -44.70
N ARG A 528 99.26 49.87 -44.25
CA ARG A 528 97.94 50.36 -44.76
C ARG A 528 97.58 50.36 -46.26
N CYS A 529 96.36 49.89 -46.55
CA CYS A 529 95.30 50.71 -47.16
C CYS A 529 93.90 50.15 -46.83
N ASP A 530 92.96 51.07 -46.60
CA ASP A 530 91.55 50.90 -46.24
C ASP A 530 90.68 50.44 -47.43
N HIS A 531 89.70 49.55 -47.19
CA HIS A 531 88.26 49.78 -47.37
C HIS A 531 87.43 48.50 -47.15
#